data_AF-A0A9R1EA25-F1
#
_entry.id   AF-A0A9R1EA25-F1
#
_cell.length_a   1.000
_cell.length_b   1.000
_cell.length_c   1.000
_cell.angle_alpha   90.00
_cell.angle_beta   90.00
_cell.angle_gamma   90.00
#
_symmetry.space_group_name_H-M   'P 1'
#
loop_
_entity.id
_entity.type
_entity.pdbx_description
1 polymer ?
#
loop_
_entity_poly.entity_id
_entity_poly.type
_entity_poly.pdbx_seq_one_letter_code
_entity_poly.pdbx_strand_id
1 'polypeptide(L)'
;MPSYYVPSDDLPRAEASGSTVAAIAVGTGEHTLTVQGYSRLKTMNGGYLESSAFKAGGHAWKIRCHLNGSVKENAGFVSVFLKLVGAEATDTTAEAADAVDKENIVHAELEFALVHHRGTLIKWPSHSLCRREGPSAFRENVSMGYSRFVSAEDLKRSSFLKDDCFAVRCKVTVVQNCAVKGDARPRGKALARFFSCIRG
;
A
#
# COMPACT_ATOMS: atom_id res chain seq x y z
N MET A 1 44.37 -46.83 -38.04
CA MET A 1 43.38 -46.38 -37.03
C MET A 1 43.80 -46.99 -35.70
N PRO A 2 43.91 -46.23 -34.60
CA PRO A 2 42.89 -45.25 -34.23
C PRO A 2 43.39 -43.79 -34.21
N SER A 3 42.42 -42.92 -34.49
CA SER A 3 42.47 -41.47 -34.40
C SER A 3 42.59 -41.03 -32.94
N TYR A 4 43.53 -40.14 -32.64
CA TYR A 4 43.55 -39.45 -31.35
C TYR A 4 42.43 -38.42 -31.33
N TYR A 5 41.33 -38.76 -30.66
CA TYR A 5 40.29 -37.81 -30.29
C TYR A 5 40.78 -37.07 -29.04
N VAL A 6 41.01 -35.76 -29.15
CA VAL A 6 41.25 -34.88 -27.98
C VAL A 6 39.90 -34.30 -27.59
N PRO A 7 39.33 -34.65 -26.42
CA PRO A 7 38.12 -34.00 -25.94
C PRO A 7 38.47 -32.54 -25.62
N SER A 8 37.79 -31.60 -26.27
CA SER A 8 37.86 -30.18 -25.92
C SER A 8 36.89 -29.89 -24.78
N ASP A 9 37.23 -30.32 -23.57
CA ASP A 9 36.72 -29.77 -22.31
C ASP A 9 37.91 -28.97 -21.74
N ASP A 10 37.87 -27.67 -21.47
CA ASP A 10 36.89 -26.88 -20.74
C ASP A 10 36.95 -25.42 -21.24
N LEU A 11 35.90 -24.92 -21.88
CA LEU A 11 35.64 -23.48 -21.88
C LEU A 11 35.15 -23.11 -20.47
N PRO A 12 35.71 -22.09 -19.79
CA PRO A 12 35.23 -21.71 -18.47
C PRO A 12 33.75 -21.32 -18.59
N ARG A 13 32.89 -22.18 -18.05
CA ARG A 13 31.45 -21.92 -17.96
C ARG A 13 31.29 -20.68 -17.10
N ALA A 14 30.98 -19.55 -17.75
CA ALA A 14 30.66 -18.32 -17.05
C ALA A 14 29.64 -18.64 -15.94
N GLU A 15 30.04 -18.44 -14.69
CA GLU A 15 29.13 -18.60 -13.57
C GLU A 15 28.06 -17.51 -13.73
N ALA A 16 26.83 -17.95 -13.97
CA ALA A 16 25.72 -17.04 -14.12
C ALA A 16 25.48 -16.34 -12.77
N SER A 17 25.94 -15.09 -12.67
CA SER A 17 25.60 -14.21 -11.56
C SER A 17 24.16 -13.74 -11.72
N GLY A 18 23.27 -14.24 -10.86
CA GLY A 18 21.87 -13.85 -10.84
C GLY A 18 21.49 -13.33 -9.45
N SER A 19 20.75 -12.22 -9.40
CA SER A 19 20.12 -11.73 -8.17
C SER A 19 18.61 -11.77 -8.31
N THR A 20 17.91 -12.02 -7.22
CA THR A 20 16.44 -11.97 -7.16
C THR A 20 16.04 -10.84 -6.23
N VAL A 21 15.09 -10.00 -6.66
CA VAL A 21 14.48 -8.98 -5.82
C VAL A 21 12.99 -9.31 -5.73
N ALA A 22 12.47 -9.36 -4.52
CA ALA A 22 11.06 -9.60 -4.24
C ALA A 22 10.44 -8.38 -3.55
N ALA A 23 9.18 -8.09 -3.88
CA ALA A 23 8.37 -7.14 -3.13
C ALA A 23 7.67 -7.89 -1.98
N ILE A 24 7.86 -7.44 -0.75
CA ILE A 24 7.27 -8.05 0.45
C ILE A 24 6.40 -7.04 1.22
N ALA A 25 5.27 -7.51 1.75
CA ALA A 25 4.46 -6.72 2.66
C ALA A 25 5.15 -6.68 4.04
N VAL A 26 5.49 -5.48 4.51
CA VAL A 26 6.21 -5.26 5.79
C VAL A 26 5.24 -5.03 6.94
N GLY A 27 4.04 -4.55 6.65
CA GLY A 27 2.98 -4.46 7.63
C GLY A 27 1.69 -3.87 7.07
N THR A 28 0.58 -4.23 7.69
CA THR A 28 -0.76 -3.78 7.32
C THR A 28 -1.41 -3.10 8.51
N GLY A 29 -2.16 -2.04 8.25
CA GLY A 29 -3.02 -1.40 9.24
C GLY A 29 -4.36 -0.97 8.63
N GLU A 30 -5.39 -0.92 9.47
CA GLU A 30 -6.72 -0.46 9.08
C GLU A 30 -7.19 0.67 9.99
N HIS A 31 -7.91 1.63 9.42
CA HIS A 31 -8.52 2.73 10.17
C HIS A 31 -9.85 3.11 9.56
N THR A 32 -10.83 3.44 10.41
CA THR A 32 -12.16 3.86 9.98
C THR A 32 -12.43 5.28 10.43
N LEU A 33 -12.62 6.18 9.46
CA LEU A 33 -13.07 7.54 9.69
C LEU A 33 -14.60 7.56 9.67
N THR A 34 -15.22 7.89 10.79
CA THR A 34 -16.67 8.10 10.89
C THR A 34 -16.96 9.59 10.77
N VAL A 35 -17.83 9.97 9.83
CA VAL A 35 -18.30 11.33 9.65
C VAL A 35 -19.74 11.39 10.17
N GLN A 36 -19.98 12.25 11.15
CA GLN A 36 -21.30 12.48 11.74
C GLN A 36 -21.75 13.90 11.42
N GLY A 37 -23.02 14.08 11.06
CA GLY A 37 -23.54 15.39 10.67
C GLY A 37 -23.09 15.80 9.26
N TYR A 38 -23.07 14.85 8.31
CA TYR A 38 -22.61 15.07 6.94
C TYR A 38 -23.25 16.30 6.28
N SER A 39 -24.56 16.48 6.45
CA SER A 39 -25.31 17.62 5.88
C SER A 39 -24.76 18.98 6.33
N ARG A 40 -24.37 19.10 7.61
CA ARG A 40 -23.82 20.33 8.19
C ARG A 40 -22.36 20.51 7.79
N LEU A 41 -21.55 19.46 7.96
CA LEU A 41 -20.12 19.50 7.65
C LEU A 41 -19.86 19.79 6.17
N LYS A 42 -20.72 19.30 5.27
CA LYS A 42 -20.62 19.58 3.83
C LYS A 42 -20.75 21.07 3.52
N THR A 43 -21.57 21.81 4.28
CA THR A 43 -21.84 23.23 4.06
C THR A 43 -20.88 24.13 4.83
N MET A 44 -20.45 23.70 6.02
CA MET A 44 -19.53 24.47 6.88
C MET A 44 -18.07 24.33 6.47
N ASN A 45 -17.65 23.15 6.02
CA ASN A 45 -16.24 22.89 5.71
C ASN A 45 -15.97 23.09 4.22
N GLY A 46 -15.45 24.26 3.86
CA GLY A 46 -14.93 24.54 2.51
C GLY A 46 -13.61 23.81 2.19
N GLY A 47 -13.07 23.02 3.12
CA GLY A 47 -11.79 22.30 3.00
C GLY A 47 -11.95 20.78 3.07
N TYR A 48 -11.44 20.19 4.15
CA TYR A 48 -11.43 18.74 4.38
C TYR A 48 -11.50 18.40 5.87
N LEU A 49 -11.89 17.16 6.15
CA LEU A 49 -11.78 16.51 7.44
C LEU A 49 -10.50 15.66 7.46
N GLU A 50 -9.81 15.61 8.61
CA GLU A 50 -8.72 14.66 8.83
C GLU A 50 -9.08 13.68 9.95
N SER A 51 -8.67 12.42 9.79
CA SER A 51 -8.75 11.43 10.86
C SER A 51 -7.65 11.63 11.90
N SER A 52 -7.80 10.97 13.05
CA SER A 52 -6.68 10.69 13.93
C SER A 52 -5.58 9.92 13.19
N ALA A 53 -4.33 10.07 13.62
CA ALA A 53 -3.22 9.31 13.07
C ALA A 53 -3.36 7.82 13.46
N PHE A 54 -3.02 6.92 12.54
CA PHE A 54 -2.97 5.47 12.78
C PHE A 54 -1.68 4.87 12.23
N LYS A 55 -1.24 3.74 12.78
CA LYS A 55 0.03 3.10 12.40
C LYS A 55 -0.20 1.96 11.41
N ALA A 56 0.65 1.89 10.38
CA ALA A 56 0.72 0.75 9.46
C ALA A 56 2.14 0.64 8.89
N GLY A 57 2.73 -0.57 8.95
CA GLY A 57 4.07 -0.85 8.42
C GLY A 57 5.17 0.05 8.98
N GLY A 58 5.11 0.40 10.26
CA GLY A 58 6.09 1.28 10.91
C GLY A 58 5.88 2.79 10.70
N HIS A 59 4.90 3.18 9.87
CA HIS A 59 4.62 4.57 9.55
C HIS A 59 3.28 5.04 10.13
N ALA A 60 3.16 6.35 10.36
CA ALA A 60 1.93 6.98 10.80
C ALA A 60 1.19 7.61 9.61
N TRP A 61 -0.13 7.44 9.57
CA TRP A 61 -0.97 7.80 8.44
C TRP A 61 -2.22 8.55 8.91
N LYS A 62 -2.75 9.44 8.06
CA LYS A 62 -4.04 10.11 8.27
C LYS A 62 -4.91 10.02 7.03
N ILE A 63 -6.21 9.83 7.22
CA ILE A 63 -7.22 9.91 6.16
C ILE A 63 -7.65 11.37 6.04
N ARG A 64 -7.67 11.89 4.82
CA ARG A 64 -8.22 13.19 4.46
C ARG A 64 -9.49 13.00 3.64
N CYS A 65 -10.59 13.60 4.08
CA CYS A 65 -11.91 13.44 3.45
C CYS A 65 -12.49 14.81 3.08
N HIS A 66 -12.75 15.03 1.79
CA HIS A 66 -13.45 16.20 1.29
C HIS A 66 -14.91 15.82 1.01
N LEU A 67 -15.85 16.52 1.63
CA LEU A 67 -17.27 16.20 1.53
C LEU A 67 -17.93 16.74 0.24
N ASN A 68 -17.24 17.61 -0.50
CA ASN A 68 -17.71 18.25 -1.72
C ASN A 68 -16.61 18.42 -2.78
N GLY A 69 -15.76 17.41 -2.95
CA GLY A 69 -14.67 17.41 -3.92
C GLY A 69 -13.36 17.99 -3.38
N SER A 70 -12.23 17.46 -3.84
CA SER A 70 -10.91 18.05 -3.57
C SER A 70 -10.61 19.30 -4.40
N VAL A 71 -11.26 19.42 -5.55
CA VAL A 71 -11.18 20.56 -6.48
C VAL A 71 -12.56 20.83 -7.06
N LYS A 72 -12.76 21.98 -7.70
CA LYS A 72 -14.08 22.44 -8.18
C LYS A 72 -14.71 21.46 -9.18
N GLU A 73 -13.90 20.79 -10.01
CA GLU A 73 -14.33 19.81 -11.01
C GLU A 73 -14.85 18.50 -10.40
N ASN A 74 -14.62 18.30 -9.11
CA ASN A 74 -15.09 17.15 -8.33
C ASN A 74 -16.19 17.55 -7.34
N ALA A 75 -16.73 18.77 -7.46
CA ALA A 75 -17.89 19.19 -6.68
C ALA A 75 -19.04 18.18 -6.84
N GLY A 76 -19.75 17.92 -5.75
CA GLY A 76 -20.78 16.88 -5.72
C GLY A 76 -20.24 15.46 -5.48
N PHE A 77 -18.94 15.23 -5.43
CA PHE A 77 -18.35 13.96 -4.99
C PHE A 77 -17.76 14.08 -3.58
N VAL A 78 -17.78 12.98 -2.83
CA VAL A 78 -16.87 12.81 -1.70
C VAL A 78 -15.52 12.37 -2.26
N SER A 79 -14.44 13.01 -1.82
CA SER A 79 -13.07 12.66 -2.18
C SER A 79 -12.32 12.18 -0.93
N VAL A 80 -11.54 11.11 -1.06
CA VAL A 80 -10.81 10.53 0.08
C VAL A 80 -9.37 10.29 -0.31
N PHE A 81 -8.44 10.72 0.54
CA PHE A 81 -7.00 10.58 0.36
C PHE A 81 -6.35 10.06 1.63
N LEU A 82 -5.21 9.41 1.47
CA LEU A 82 -4.31 9.01 2.54
C LEU A 82 -3.08 9.90 2.49
N LYS A 83 -2.65 10.38 3.65
CA LYS A 83 -1.43 11.16 3.84
C LYS A 83 -0.48 10.42 4.78
N LEU A 84 0.79 10.38 4.43
CA LEU A 84 1.88 9.99 5.33
C LEU A 84 2.15 11.13 6.32
N VAL A 85 2.14 10.82 7.62
CA VAL A 85 2.51 11.78 8.66
C VAL A 85 4.03 11.73 8.79
N GLY A 86 4.68 12.89 8.61
CA GLY A 86 6.12 12.99 8.84
C GLY A 86 6.49 12.69 10.28
N ALA A 87 7.72 12.23 10.50
CA ALA A 87 8.23 12.19 11.87
C ALA A 87 8.23 13.63 12.39
N GLU A 88 7.60 13.90 13.53
CA GLU A 88 7.80 15.19 14.18
C GLU A 88 9.31 15.34 14.38
N ALA A 89 9.86 16.43 13.85
CA ALA A 89 11.26 16.77 14.06
C ALA A 89 11.44 16.94 15.56
N THR A 90 11.87 15.89 16.25
CA THR A 90 12.39 16.01 17.60
C THR A 90 13.61 16.89 17.48
N ASP A 91 13.58 18.07 18.11
CA ASP A 91 14.68 19.02 18.25
C ASP A 91 15.96 18.32 18.74
N THR A 92 16.70 17.71 17.82
CA THR A 92 17.99 17.10 18.09
C THR A 92 18.94 17.70 17.08
N THR A 93 19.52 18.82 17.51
CA THR A 93 20.84 19.33 17.14
C THR A 93 21.30 19.01 15.73
N ALA A 94 21.25 20.05 14.90
CA ALA A 94 21.95 20.16 13.64
C ALA A 94 23.43 19.77 13.79
N GLU A 95 23.79 18.54 13.42
CA GLU A 95 25.17 18.11 13.20
C GLU A 95 25.19 16.76 12.47
N ALA A 96 25.04 16.82 11.14
CA ALA A 96 25.64 15.92 10.14
C ALA A 96 24.97 16.18 8.78
N ALA A 97 25.32 17.31 8.16
CA ALA A 97 25.08 17.55 6.75
C ALA A 97 26.04 16.68 5.93
N ASP A 98 25.73 15.39 5.79
CA ASP A 98 26.26 14.52 4.73
C ASP A 98 25.50 13.18 4.73
N ALA A 99 24.21 13.25 4.38
CA ALA A 99 23.48 12.09 3.91
C ALA A 99 22.52 12.59 2.83
N VAL A 100 22.86 12.28 1.58
CA VAL A 100 22.01 12.32 0.39
C VAL A 100 20.54 12.20 0.78
N ASP A 101 19.72 13.16 0.35
CA ASP A 101 18.25 13.16 0.45
C ASP A 101 17.68 11.74 0.31
N LYS A 102 17.57 11.03 1.43
CA LYS A 102 16.72 9.84 1.52
C LYS A 102 15.34 10.40 1.61
N GLU A 103 14.83 10.81 0.45
CA GLU A 103 13.44 11.10 0.25
C GLU A 103 12.68 9.90 0.85
N ASN A 104 12.00 10.11 1.98
CA ASN A 104 11.37 9.06 2.78
C ASN A 104 10.15 8.54 2.02
N ILE A 105 10.40 7.83 0.93
CA ILE A 105 9.40 7.29 0.03
C ILE A 105 8.95 5.96 0.62
N VAL A 106 7.68 5.93 1.02
CA VAL A 106 7.04 4.72 1.51
C VAL A 106 6.17 4.15 0.40
N HIS A 107 6.45 2.93 -0.04
CA HIS A 107 5.58 2.24 -0.99
C HIS A 107 4.45 1.55 -0.22
N ALA A 108 3.20 1.86 -0.55
CA ALA A 108 2.05 1.24 0.09
C ALA A 108 0.88 1.00 -0.86
N GLU A 109 0.20 -0.13 -0.68
CA GLU A 109 -1.08 -0.43 -1.29
C GLU A 109 -2.21 0.15 -0.44
N LEU A 110 -3.20 0.72 -1.12
CA LEU A 110 -4.28 1.48 -0.50
C LEU A 110 -5.63 0.93 -0.93
N GLU A 111 -6.41 0.48 0.04
CA GLU A 111 -7.81 0.09 -0.17
C GLU A 111 -8.74 0.98 0.65
N PHE A 112 -9.67 1.65 -0.03
CA PHE A 112 -10.76 2.35 0.63
C PHE A 112 -12.08 1.60 0.47
N ALA A 113 -12.94 1.68 1.48
CA ALA A 113 -14.27 1.06 1.46
C ALA A 113 -15.27 1.92 2.21
N LEU A 114 -16.51 1.97 1.71
CA LEU A 114 -17.63 2.50 2.49
C LEU A 114 -18.08 1.43 3.48
N VAL A 115 -18.31 1.87 4.72
CA VAL A 115 -18.79 1.03 5.81
C VAL A 115 -20.28 1.25 5.96
N HIS A 116 -21.05 0.19 5.78
CA HIS A 116 -22.48 0.20 6.01
C HIS A 116 -22.75 0.24 7.51
N HIS A 117 -23.86 0.85 7.91
CA HIS A 117 -24.31 0.87 9.32
C HIS A 117 -24.59 -0.54 9.92
N ARG A 118 -24.53 -1.60 9.11
CA ARG A 118 -24.69 -3.01 9.52
C ARG A 118 -23.34 -3.75 9.57
N GLY A 119 -22.23 -3.04 9.39
CA GLY A 119 -20.88 -3.61 9.33
C GLY A 119 -20.48 -4.21 7.98
N THR A 120 -21.35 -4.20 6.97
CA THR A 120 -20.98 -4.64 5.62
C THR A 120 -20.07 -3.60 4.96
N LEU A 121 -19.10 -4.07 4.18
CA LEU A 121 -18.07 -3.24 3.59
C LEU A 121 -18.15 -3.34 2.08
N ILE A 122 -18.34 -2.22 1.40
CA ILE A 122 -18.22 -2.16 -0.06
C ILE A 122 -16.90 -1.49 -0.41
N LYS A 123 -16.01 -2.27 -1.03
CA LYS A 123 -14.76 -1.76 -1.56
C LYS A 123 -15.07 -0.76 -2.67
N TRP A 124 -14.39 0.37 -2.63
CA TRP A 124 -14.53 1.40 -3.64
C TRP A 124 -13.14 1.76 -4.18
N PRO A 125 -12.97 1.92 -5.50
CA PRO A 125 -14.01 2.03 -6.52
C PRO A 125 -14.62 0.71 -6.99
N SER A 126 -15.94 0.72 -7.15
CA SER A 126 -16.72 -0.34 -7.79
C SER A 126 -16.50 -0.41 -9.30
N HIS A 127 -15.96 0.66 -9.92
CA HIS A 127 -15.56 0.68 -11.33
C HIS A 127 -14.07 0.34 -11.51
N SER A 128 -13.77 -0.54 -12.48
CA SER A 128 -12.41 -0.97 -12.82
C SER A 128 -11.47 0.20 -13.17
N LEU A 129 -12.00 1.28 -13.75
CA LEU A 129 -11.23 2.43 -14.22
C LEU A 129 -10.57 3.28 -13.11
N CYS A 130 -11.02 3.13 -11.87
CA CYS A 130 -10.41 3.83 -10.74
C CYS A 130 -9.61 2.88 -9.84
N ARG A 131 -9.57 1.58 -10.16
CA ARG A 131 -8.78 0.62 -9.40
C ARG A 131 -7.31 0.89 -9.70
N ARG A 132 -6.57 1.37 -8.70
CA ARG A 132 -5.11 1.48 -8.83
C ARG A 132 -4.50 0.10 -8.73
N GLU A 133 -3.73 -0.29 -9.73
CA GLU A 133 -2.99 -1.56 -9.73
C GLU A 133 -1.63 -1.36 -9.06
N GLY A 134 -1.47 -1.90 -7.85
CA GLY A 134 -0.20 -1.98 -7.13
C GLY A 134 0.13 -0.84 -6.16
N PRO A 135 1.31 -0.92 -5.51
CA PRO A 135 1.74 0.01 -4.47
C PRO A 135 1.97 1.43 -5.02
N SER A 136 1.59 2.43 -4.23
CA SER A 136 1.85 3.84 -4.51
C SER A 136 3.03 4.34 -3.69
N ALA A 137 3.83 5.22 -4.26
CA ALA A 137 4.86 5.96 -3.53
C ALA A 137 4.21 7.10 -2.74
N PHE A 138 4.41 7.11 -1.42
CA PHE A 138 3.97 8.16 -0.50
C PHE A 138 5.15 8.99 -0.05
N ARG A 139 4.91 10.30 0.06
CA ARG A 139 5.83 11.31 0.59
C ARG A 139 5.06 12.17 1.59
N GLU A 140 5.74 12.77 2.56
CA GLU A 140 5.07 13.53 3.65
C GLU A 140 4.15 14.66 3.14
N ASN A 141 4.49 15.26 1.99
CA ASN A 141 3.73 16.35 1.38
C ASN A 141 2.76 15.89 0.28
N VAL A 142 2.66 14.59 0.01
CA VAL A 142 1.83 14.04 -1.07
C VAL A 142 0.75 13.14 -0.48
N SER A 143 -0.52 13.48 -0.75
CA SER A 143 -1.65 12.65 -0.40
C SER A 143 -2.16 11.88 -1.62
N MET A 144 -2.44 10.59 -1.48
CA MET A 144 -2.89 9.71 -2.57
C MET A 144 -4.26 9.13 -2.26
N GLY A 145 -5.12 9.02 -3.27
CA GLY A 145 -6.46 8.48 -3.09
C GLY A 145 -7.38 8.73 -4.28
N TYR A 146 -8.67 8.91 -4.00
CA TYR A 146 -9.72 8.98 -5.00
C TYR A 146 -10.44 10.33 -4.94
N SER A 147 -10.25 11.13 -5.98
CA SER A 147 -10.92 12.43 -6.12
C SER A 147 -12.42 12.31 -6.34
N ARG A 148 -12.90 11.19 -6.90
CA ARG A 148 -14.33 10.86 -7.08
C ARG A 148 -14.63 9.53 -6.38
N PHE A 149 -14.54 9.53 -5.04
CA PHE A 149 -14.72 8.33 -4.22
C PHE A 149 -16.18 7.91 -4.06
N VAL A 150 -17.15 8.80 -4.07
CA VAL A 150 -18.57 8.43 -4.22
C VAL A 150 -19.31 9.71 -4.54
N SER A 151 -20.28 9.67 -5.46
CA SER A 151 -21.10 10.86 -5.69
C SER A 151 -21.97 11.11 -4.45
N ALA A 152 -22.26 12.38 -4.15
CA ALA A 152 -23.16 12.72 -3.05
C ALA A 152 -24.57 12.16 -3.27
N GLU A 153 -24.98 11.99 -4.53
CA GLU A 153 -26.23 11.34 -4.90
C GLU A 153 -26.21 9.85 -4.60
N ASP A 154 -25.16 9.13 -5.03
CA ASP A 154 -25.01 7.71 -4.74
C ASP A 154 -24.89 7.45 -3.25
N LEU A 155 -24.16 8.30 -2.53
CA LEU A 155 -24.02 8.20 -1.08
C LEU A 155 -25.39 8.34 -0.39
N LYS A 156 -26.21 9.32 -0.80
CA LYS A 156 -27.57 9.52 -0.28
C LYS A 156 -28.56 8.43 -0.68
N ARG A 157 -28.47 7.93 -1.92
CA ARG A 157 -29.32 6.86 -2.45
C ARG A 157 -28.95 5.51 -1.86
N SER A 158 -27.69 5.34 -1.47
CA SER A 158 -27.21 4.15 -0.80
C SER A 158 -27.65 4.11 0.67
N SER A 159 -27.58 2.93 1.26
CA SER A 159 -27.77 2.72 2.70
C SER A 159 -26.48 2.96 3.52
N PHE A 160 -25.43 3.55 2.94
CA PHE A 160 -24.19 3.89 3.66
C PHE A 160 -24.29 5.17 4.47
N LEU A 161 -25.12 6.12 4.02
CA LEU A 161 -25.46 7.31 4.79
C LEU A 161 -26.73 7.03 5.60
N LYS A 162 -26.58 6.85 6.92
CA LYS A 162 -27.69 6.62 7.84
C LYS A 162 -27.60 7.62 8.99
N ASP A 163 -28.73 8.23 9.36
CA ASP A 163 -28.81 9.19 10.45
C ASP A 163 -27.79 10.35 10.29
N ASP A 164 -27.62 10.83 9.05
CA ASP A 164 -26.63 11.83 8.65
C ASP A 164 -25.16 11.44 8.96
N CYS A 165 -24.91 10.14 9.08
CA CYS A 165 -23.60 9.56 9.38
C CYS A 165 -23.18 8.55 8.31
N PHE A 166 -21.90 8.57 7.94
CA PHE A 166 -21.29 7.53 7.12
C PHE A 166 -19.86 7.29 7.57
N ALA A 167 -19.29 6.15 7.19
CA ALA A 167 -17.92 5.81 7.54
C ALA A 167 -17.12 5.31 6.34
N VAL A 168 -15.85 5.69 6.32
CA VAL A 168 -14.88 5.26 5.31
C VAL A 168 -13.78 4.48 6.01
N ARG A 169 -13.61 3.22 5.61
CA ARG A 169 -12.50 2.39 6.03
C ARG A 169 -11.35 2.54 5.04
N CYS A 170 -10.14 2.67 5.58
CA CYS A 170 -8.88 2.65 4.88
C CYS A 170 -8.06 1.46 5.36
N LYS A 171 -7.55 0.66 4.43
CA LYS A 171 -6.53 -0.36 4.69
C LYS A 171 -5.26 0.02 3.93
N VAL A 172 -4.14 -0.02 4.65
CA VAL A 172 -2.83 0.33 4.15
C VAL A 172 -1.92 -0.87 4.32
N THR A 173 -1.26 -1.30 3.24
CA THR A 173 -0.23 -2.34 3.28
C THR A 173 1.07 -1.75 2.78
N VAL A 174 2.06 -1.61 3.67
CA VAL A 174 3.39 -1.11 3.29
C VAL A 174 4.18 -2.24 2.64
N VAL A 175 4.80 -1.95 1.51
CA VAL A 175 5.56 -2.89 0.69
C VAL A 175 6.99 -2.41 0.57
N GLN A 176 7.94 -3.33 0.65
CA GLN A 176 9.37 -3.05 0.48
C GLN A 176 10.01 -4.08 -0.44
N ASN A 177 11.02 -3.65 -1.20
CA ASN A 177 11.82 -4.55 -2.01
C ASN A 177 12.92 -5.18 -1.15
N CYS A 178 13.02 -6.50 -1.15
CA CYS A 178 14.10 -7.24 -0.52
C CYS A 178 14.89 -8.00 -1.58
N ALA A 179 16.21 -7.84 -1.57
CA ALA A 179 17.11 -8.67 -2.36
C ALA A 179 17.21 -10.05 -1.70
N VAL A 180 16.71 -11.07 -2.37
CA VAL A 180 16.92 -12.46 -1.97
C VAL A 180 18.27 -12.87 -2.54
N LYS A 181 19.23 -13.13 -1.65
CA LYS A 181 20.50 -13.72 -2.06
C LYS A 181 20.18 -15.10 -2.62
N GLY A 182 20.48 -15.31 -3.90
CA GLY A 182 20.32 -16.62 -4.52
C GLY A 182 21.24 -17.60 -3.81
N ASP A 183 20.67 -18.55 -3.06
CA ASP A 183 21.46 -19.68 -2.61
C ASP A 183 22.00 -20.39 -3.85
N ALA A 184 23.32 -20.50 -3.90
CA ALA A 184 24.01 -21.25 -4.94
C ALA A 184 23.38 -22.65 -4.99
N ARG A 185 22.77 -22.95 -6.14
CA ARG A 185 22.13 -24.24 -6.42
C ARG A 185 23.11 -25.36 -6.06
N PRO A 186 22.84 -26.25 -5.09
CA PRO A 186 23.66 -27.44 -4.94
C PRO A 186 23.51 -28.27 -6.22
N ARG A 187 24.60 -28.39 -6.99
CA ARG A 187 24.66 -29.32 -8.12
C ARG A 187 24.45 -30.74 -7.59
N GLY A 188 23.55 -31.46 -8.25
CA GLY A 188 22.85 -32.58 -7.68
C GLY A 188 23.69 -33.82 -7.35
N LYS A 189 23.08 -34.67 -6.55
CA LYS A 189 23.08 -36.12 -6.79
C LYS A 189 21.63 -36.58 -6.75
N ALA A 190 21.23 -37.29 -7.81
CA ALA A 190 19.93 -37.93 -7.89
C ALA A 190 19.85 -39.11 -6.91
N LEU A 191 18.64 -39.31 -6.40
CA LEU A 191 18.02 -40.55 -5.91
C LEU A 191 18.75 -41.35 -4.81
N ALA A 192 18.19 -41.28 -3.61
CA ALA A 192 17.93 -42.48 -2.82
C ALA A 192 16.51 -42.40 -2.25
N ARG A 193 15.62 -43.25 -2.77
CA ARG A 193 14.42 -43.69 -2.04
C ARG A 193 14.91 -44.43 -0.80
N PHE A 194 14.51 -44.02 0.40
CA PHE A 194 14.41 -44.94 1.53
C PHE A 194 13.13 -44.66 2.31
N PHE A 195 12.51 -45.77 2.70
CA PHE A 195 11.19 -45.95 3.28
C PHE A 195 11.06 -45.42 4.72
N SER A 196 9.83 -45.00 5.05
CA SER A 196 9.04 -45.36 6.26
C SER A 196 9.48 -44.98 7.67
N CYS A 197 8.52 -44.32 8.37
CA CYS A 197 8.20 -44.28 9.82
C CYS A 197 9.32 -43.81 10.79
N ILE A 198 9.02 -43.10 11.88
CA ILE A 198 8.23 -43.55 13.05
C ILE A 198 7.77 -42.31 13.86
N ARG A 199 6.59 -42.45 14.47
CA ARG A 199 5.98 -41.60 15.52
C ARG A 199 6.93 -41.26 16.67
N GLY A 200 6.76 -40.07 17.24
CA GLY A 200 7.09 -39.73 18.62
C GLY A 200 6.15 -38.64 19.08
#